data_AF-A0A2V2N5B9-F1
#
_entry.id   AF-A0A2V2N5B9-F1
#
_cell.length_a   1.000
_cell.length_b   1.000
_cell.length_c   1.000
_cell.angle_alpha   90.00
_cell.angle_beta   90.00
_cell.angle_gamma   90.00
#
_symmetry.space_group_name_H-M   'P 1'
#
loop_
_entity.id
_entity.type
_entity.pdbx_description
1 polymer ?
#
loop_
_entity_poly.entity_id
_entity_poly.type
_entity_poly.pdbx_seq_one_letter_code
_entity_poly.pdbx_strand_id
1 'polypeptide(L)'
;MILLWKIAQSLNVVNIIDRYTTRFETIEGLSPGKYLVTWAINRLIDPGSATQLDDWIQSTVLPDLAGMDVPDFTKDVNLKSLDSICSQPRRHSVYKVTFHR
;
A
#
# COMPACT_ATOMS: atom_id res chain seq x y z
N MET A 1 6.16 -15.03 5.34
CA MET A 1 5.72 -14.23 4.17
C MET A 1 4.40 -14.71 3.58
N ILE A 2 4.29 -15.94 3.05
CA ILE A 2 3.05 -16.46 2.42
C ILE A 2 1.82 -16.31 3.34
N LEU A 3 1.95 -16.70 4.61
CA LEU A 3 0.85 -16.57 5.58
C LEU A 3 0.41 -15.10 5.77
N LEU A 4 1.36 -14.17 5.89
CA LEU A 4 1.07 -12.75 6.08
C LEU A 4 0.36 -12.16 4.85
N TRP A 5 0.79 -12.57 3.65
CA TRP A 5 0.10 -12.18 2.42
C TRP A 5 -1.33 -12.72 2.36
N LYS A 6 -1.54 -14.01 2.72
CA LYS A 6 -2.88 -14.61 2.79
C LYS A 6 -3.79 -13.90 3.80
N ILE A 7 -3.25 -13.48 4.94
CA ILE A 7 -3.98 -12.67 5.93
C ILE A 7 -4.34 -11.30 5.33
N ALA A 8 -3.40 -10.63 4.65
CA ALA A 8 -3.67 -9.35 4.00
C ALA A 8 -4.73 -9.48 2.89
N GLN A 9 -4.72 -10.58 2.14
CA GLN A 9 -5.74 -10.90 1.15
C GLN A 9 -7.11 -11.15 1.80
N SER A 10 -7.19 -11.96 2.86
CA SER A 10 -8.47 -12.27 3.52
C SER A 10 -9.11 -11.05 4.18
N LEU A 11 -8.28 -10.12 4.67
CA LEU A 11 -8.71 -8.83 5.21
C LEU A 11 -8.92 -7.76 4.14
N ASN A 12 -8.72 -8.09 2.86
CA ASN A 12 -8.89 -7.20 1.73
C ASN A 12 -8.02 -5.92 1.79
N VAL A 13 -6.84 -6.01 2.41
CA VAL A 13 -5.99 -4.84 2.76
C VAL A 13 -5.53 -4.08 1.51
N VAL A 14 -5.13 -4.80 0.46
CA VAL A 14 -4.70 -4.18 -0.82
C VAL A 14 -5.79 -3.26 -1.36
N ASN A 15 -7.03 -3.75 -1.47
CA ASN A 15 -8.16 -2.98 -1.99
C ASN A 15 -8.57 -1.83 -1.05
N ILE A 16 -8.42 -2.00 0.26
CA ILE A 16 -8.66 -0.92 1.23
C ILE A 16 -7.66 0.21 0.97
N ILE A 17 -6.37 -0.10 0.83
CA ILE A 17 -5.33 0.90 0.57
C ILE A 17 -5.58 1.57 -0.78
N ASP A 18 -5.79 0.79 -1.84
CA ASP A 18 -6.03 1.28 -3.19
C ASP A 18 -7.20 2.27 -3.24
N ARG A 19 -8.28 1.98 -2.52
CA ARG A 19 -9.43 2.88 -2.41
C ARG A 19 -9.04 4.27 -1.86
N TYR A 20 -8.14 4.31 -0.88
CA TYR A 20 -7.69 5.56 -0.28
C TYR A 20 -6.67 6.31 -1.13
N THR A 21 -5.98 5.62 -2.05
CA THR A 21 -4.97 6.22 -2.94
C THR A 21 -5.57 6.68 -4.27
N THR A 22 -6.49 5.92 -4.87
CA THR A 22 -7.09 6.24 -6.18
C THR A 22 -8.45 6.92 -6.10
N ARG A 23 -8.98 7.21 -4.91
CA ARG A 23 -10.29 7.86 -4.72
C ARG A 23 -11.44 7.14 -5.46
N PHE A 24 -11.44 5.81 -5.46
CA PHE A 24 -12.45 4.98 -6.14
C PHE A 24 -12.39 5.05 -7.68
N GLU A 25 -11.38 5.71 -8.26
CA GLU A 25 -11.09 5.60 -9.69
C GLU A 25 -10.45 4.24 -9.98
N THR A 26 -10.72 3.71 -11.17
CA THR A 26 -10.10 2.48 -11.66
C THR A 26 -8.59 2.66 -11.67
N ILE A 27 -7.85 1.72 -11.09
CA ILE A 27 -6.38 1.75 -11.12
C ILE A 27 -5.95 1.45 -12.56
N GLU A 28 -5.56 2.48 -13.31
CA GLU A 28 -4.82 2.30 -14.56
C GLU A 28 -3.33 2.15 -14.20
N GLY A 29 -2.89 0.90 -13.98
CA GLY A 29 -1.48 0.58 -13.72
C GLY A 29 -1.23 -0.15 -12.40
N LEU A 30 -0.05 0.08 -11.83
CA LEU A 30 0.47 -0.65 -10.67
C LEU A 30 -0.23 -0.20 -9.36
N SER A 31 -0.71 -1.17 -8.57
CA SER A 31 -1.51 -0.94 -7.34
C SER A 31 -0.64 -0.46 -6.16
N PRO A 32 -0.88 0.74 -5.61
CA PRO A 32 -0.21 1.21 -4.39
C PRO A 32 -0.41 0.26 -3.19
N GLY A 33 -1.58 -0.36 -3.09
CA GLY A 33 -1.91 -1.33 -2.06
C GLY A 33 -1.00 -2.55 -2.10
N LYS A 34 -0.67 -3.07 -3.28
CA LYS A 34 0.26 -4.20 -3.41
C LYS A 34 1.68 -3.83 -2.95
N TYR A 35 2.19 -2.66 -3.32
CA TYR A 35 3.48 -2.16 -2.82
C TYR A 35 3.50 -2.01 -1.30
N LEU A 36 2.46 -1.38 -0.76
CA LEU A 36 2.42 -1.06 0.67
C LEU A 36 2.19 -2.29 1.55
N VAL A 37 1.41 -3.28 1.10
CA VAL A 37 1.28 -4.57 1.80
C VAL A 37 2.61 -5.32 1.78
N THR A 38 3.28 -5.34 0.64
CA THR A 38 4.60 -5.97 0.50
C THR A 38 5.61 -5.34 1.44
N TRP A 39 5.64 -4.01 1.53
CA TRP A 39 6.51 -3.29 2.43
C TRP A 39 6.13 -3.47 3.91
N ALA A 40 4.84 -3.55 4.24
CA ALA A 40 4.40 -3.87 5.59
C ALA A 40 4.88 -5.27 6.02
N ILE A 41 4.87 -6.25 5.10
CA ILE A 41 5.41 -7.59 5.36
C ILE A 41 6.93 -7.55 5.61
N ASN A 42 7.69 -6.79 4.82
CA ASN A 42 9.12 -6.55 5.08
C ASN A 42 9.32 -6.03 6.51
N ARG A 43 8.59 -4.98 6.90
CA ARG A 43 8.68 -4.37 8.23
C ARG A 43 8.29 -5.28 9.38
N LEU A 44 7.36 -6.21 9.16
CA LEU A 44 6.94 -7.19 10.17
C LEU A 44 7.98 -8.30 10.41
N ILE A 45 8.76 -8.64 9.38
CA ILE A 45 9.74 -9.73 9.45
C ILE A 45 11.10 -9.21 9.90
N ASP A 46 11.48 -8.02 9.42
CA ASP A 46 12.73 -7.36 9.79
C ASP A 46 12.50 -5.85 9.94
N PRO A 47 12.16 -5.36 11.14
CA PRO A 47 11.83 -3.96 11.39
C PRO A 47 12.95 -2.96 11.07
N GLY A 48 14.21 -3.43 11.00
CA GLY A 48 15.38 -2.61 10.70
C GLY A 48 15.66 -2.43 9.19
N SER A 49 15.07 -3.25 8.33
CA SER A 49 15.45 -3.40 6.92
C SER A 49 14.64 -2.52 5.95
N ALA A 50 14.60 -1.21 6.22
CA ALA A 50 13.98 -0.26 5.27
C ALA A 50 14.91 0.13 4.11
N THR A 51 16.22 -0.08 4.28
CA THR A 51 17.25 0.09 3.25
C THR A 51 17.37 -1.22 2.48
N GLN A 52 17.32 -1.17 1.15
CA GLN A 52 17.37 -2.34 0.24
C GLN A 52 16.06 -3.14 0.09
N LEU A 53 14.90 -2.47 0.18
CA LEU A 53 13.60 -3.11 -0.07
C LEU A 53 13.53 -3.76 -1.47
N ASP A 54 14.16 -3.12 -2.45
CA ASP A 54 14.35 -3.55 -3.84
C ASP A 54 15.22 -4.81 -3.98
N ASP A 55 16.28 -4.96 -3.18
CA ASP A 55 17.05 -6.22 -3.20
C ASP A 55 16.35 -7.31 -2.40
N TRP A 56 15.75 -6.94 -1.27
CA TRP A 56 15.02 -7.87 -0.42
C TRP A 56 13.88 -8.53 -1.18
N ILE A 57 13.07 -7.75 -1.91
CA ILE A 57 11.88 -8.25 -2.60
C ILE A 57 12.24 -9.30 -3.66
N GLN A 58 13.37 -9.11 -4.36
CA GLN A 58 13.88 -10.03 -5.38
C GLN A 58 14.18 -11.44 -4.81
N SER A 59 14.51 -11.52 -3.52
CA SER A 59 14.77 -12.78 -2.84
C SER A 59 13.52 -13.47 -2.28
N THR A 60 12.32 -12.93 -2.54
CA THR A 60 11.06 -13.38 -1.93
C THR A 60 10.05 -13.87 -2.96
N VAL A 61 9.05 -14.63 -2.48
CA VAL A 61 7.86 -15.03 -3.27
C VAL A 61 6.80 -13.93 -3.39
N LEU A 62 7.04 -12.73 -2.84
CA LEU A 62 6.03 -11.68 -2.77
C LEU A 62 5.66 -11.09 -4.15
N PRO A 63 6.58 -10.91 -5.13
CA PRO A 63 6.20 -10.49 -6.48
C PRO A 63 5.16 -11.40 -7.13
N ASP A 64 5.37 -12.72 -7.05
CA ASP A 64 4.44 -13.72 -7.59
C ASP A 64 3.07 -13.65 -6.89
N LEU A 65 3.07 -13.53 -5.56
CA LEU A 65 1.84 -13.40 -4.77
C LEU A 65 1.09 -12.10 -5.05
N ALA A 66 1.82 -11.03 -5.35
CA ALA A 66 1.29 -9.75 -5.76
C ALA A 66 0.82 -9.74 -7.22
N GLY A 67 1.28 -10.69 -8.04
CA GLY A 67 1.06 -10.67 -9.49
C GLY A 67 1.67 -9.42 -10.11
N MET A 68 2.94 -9.15 -9.78
CA MET A 68 3.71 -7.99 -10.23
C MET A 68 5.10 -8.45 -10.67
N ASP A 69 5.67 -7.79 -11.67
CA ASP A 69 7.00 -8.13 -12.13
C ASP A 69 8.04 -7.57 -11.15
N VAL A 70 9.12 -8.34 -10.94
CA VAL A 70 10.21 -7.94 -10.05
C VAL A 70 10.77 -6.54 -10.35
N PRO A 71 10.97 -6.12 -11.62
CA PRO A 71 11.46 -4.78 -11.95
C PRO A 71 10.50 -3.64 -11.54
N ASP A 72 9.23 -3.93 -11.27
CA ASP A 72 8.26 -2.93 -10.83
C ASP A 72 8.52 -2.46 -9.39
N PHE A 73 9.29 -3.22 -8.60
CA PHE A 73 9.62 -2.89 -7.21
C PHE A 73 10.84 -1.99 -7.10
N THR A 74 10.69 -0.74 -7.55
CA THR A 74 11.72 0.28 -7.36
C THR A 74 11.50 1.07 -6.07
N LYS A 75 12.59 1.60 -5.51
CA LYS A 75 12.52 2.50 -4.35
C LYS A 75 11.57 3.68 -4.59
N ASP A 76 11.65 4.30 -5.76
CA ASP A 76 10.83 5.48 -6.09
C ASP A 76 9.34 5.16 -6.15
N VAL A 77 8.95 4.00 -6.69
CA VAL A 77 7.54 3.61 -6.74
C VAL A 77 7.01 3.25 -5.35
N ASN A 78 7.82 2.61 -4.51
CA ASN A 78 7.47 2.34 -3.12
C ASN A 78 7.24 3.64 -2.33
N LEU A 79 8.13 4.64 -2.48
CA LEU A 79 7.99 5.95 -1.84
C LEU A 79 6.77 6.73 -2.37
N LYS A 80 6.56 6.75 -3.69
CA LYS A 80 5.36 7.35 -4.29
C LYS A 80 4.07 6.71 -3.77
N SER A 81 4.08 5.40 -3.53
CA SER A 81 2.93 4.68 -2.96
C SER A 81 2.61 5.17 -1.54
N LEU A 82 3.61 5.46 -0.71
CA LEU A 82 3.38 6.09 0.60
C LEU A 82 2.78 7.50 0.46
N ASP A 83 3.36 8.32 -0.41
CA ASP A 83 2.92 9.70 -0.61
C ASP A 83 1.46 9.76 -1.07
N SER A 84 1.02 8.77 -1.86
CA SER A 84 -0.37 8.68 -2.35
C SER A 84 -1.42 8.57 -1.22
N ILE A 85 -1.06 7.99 -0.07
CA ILE A 85 -1.93 7.97 1.13
C ILE A 85 -1.96 9.36 1.78
N CYS A 86 -0.79 10.01 1.91
CA CYS A 86 -0.64 11.29 2.62
C CYS A 86 -1.17 12.49 1.83
N SER A 87 -1.30 12.38 0.51
CA SER A 87 -1.75 13.44 -0.41
C SER A 87 -3.24 13.80 -0.25
N GLN A 88 -3.96 13.20 0.70
CA GLN A 88 -5.34 13.56 1.00
C GLN A 88 -5.41 14.94 1.66
N PRO A 89 -6.01 15.98 1.04
CA PRO A 89 -6.50 17.10 1.84
C PRO A 89 -7.54 16.51 2.79
N ARG A 90 -7.31 16.62 4.10
CA ARG A 90 -8.30 16.23 5.11
C ARG A 90 -9.61 16.89 4.72
N ARG A 91 -10.63 16.11 4.35
CA ARG A 91 -12.00 16.59 4.48
C ARG A 91 -12.22 16.71 5.98
N HIS A 92 -11.88 17.86 6.56
CA HIS A 92 -12.61 18.33 7.71
C HIS A 92 -14.07 18.39 7.24
N SER A 93 -14.85 17.34 7.51
CA SER A 93 -16.29 17.51 7.61
C SER A 93 -16.48 18.48 8.76
N VAL A 94 -16.53 19.77 8.43
CA VAL A 94 -17.17 20.74 9.30
C VAL A 94 -18.60 20.27 9.38
N TYR A 95 -18.91 19.48 10.42
CA TYR A 95 -20.27 19.35 10.90
C TYR A 95 -20.73 20.77 11.20
N LYS A 96 -21.41 21.40 10.25
CA LYS A 96 -22.20 22.60 10.54
C LYS A 96 -23.30 22.12 11.48
N VAL A 97 -23.07 22.24 12.78
CA VAL A 97 -24.15 22.18 13.77
C VAL A 97 -25.02 23.39 13.49
N THR A 98 -26.09 23.20 12.73
CA THR A 98 -27.10 24.22 12.52
C THR A 98 -27.90 24.33 13.82
N PHE A 99 -27.62 25.37 14.62
CA PHE A 99 -28.52 25.76 15.69
C PHE A 99 -29.78 26.34 15.05
N HIS A 100 -30.90 25.60 15.12
CA HIS A 100 -32.21 26.19 14.93
C HIS A 100 -32.52 27.06 16.16
N ARG A 101 -32.71 28.36 15.92
CA ARG A 101 -33.33 29.28 16.88
C ARG A 101 -34.83 28.98 16.97
#